data_AF-A0A6P7HCI3-F1
#
_entry.id   AF-A0A6P7HCI3-F1
#
_cell.length_a   1.000
_cell.length_b   1.000
_cell.length_c   1.000
_cell.angle_alpha   90.00
_cell.angle_beta   90.00
_cell.angle_gamma   90.00
#
_symmetry.space_group_name_H-M   'P 1'
#
loop_
_entity.id
_entity.type
_entity.pdbx_description
1 polymer ?
#
loop_
_entity_poly.entity_id
_entity_poly.type
_entity_poly.pdbx_seq_one_letter_code
_entity_poly.pdbx_strand_id
1 'polypeptide(L)'
;MNYVILAGLNNLLIQRNIVDALAEAGILAERRGRVYHPFINPLEDYSDSQYKKLYRLTKPLTTELIEILEPHLTAPSRISALSISRKVLTTLRFLAAGSYQWDVVKNINHAISQTAVSKSIHEVVDALNHPEILNEYVHLPRNMEELRLLRD
;
A
#
# COMPACT_ATOMS: atom_id res chain seq x y z
N MET A 1 40.98 35.04 -23.54
CA MET A 1 41.35 33.98 -22.56
C MET A 1 40.69 34.14 -21.18
N ASN A 2 39.89 35.18 -20.91
CA ASN A 2 39.26 35.42 -19.58
C ASN A 2 37.81 34.91 -19.43
N TYR A 3 37.05 34.75 -20.53
CA TYR A 3 35.64 34.36 -20.47
C TYR A 3 35.41 32.88 -20.10
N VAL A 4 36.31 31.99 -20.54
CA VAL A 4 36.21 30.54 -20.25
C VAL A 4 36.47 30.25 -18.76
N ILE A 5 37.38 31.00 -18.14
CA ILE A 5 37.71 30.86 -16.71
C ILE A 5 36.56 31.39 -15.84
N LEU A 6 35.97 32.54 -16.20
CA LEU A 6 34.81 33.11 -15.51
C LEU A 6 33.57 32.20 -15.58
N ALA A 7 33.32 31.56 -16.74
CA ALA A 7 32.23 30.60 -16.88
C ALA A 7 32.46 29.32 -16.05
N GLY A 8 33.72 28.83 -16.00
CA GLY A 8 34.10 27.68 -15.17
C GLY A 8 33.94 27.95 -13.67
N LEU A 9 34.32 29.14 -13.21
CA LEU A 9 34.16 29.57 -11.81
C LEU A 9 32.69 29.73 -11.41
N ASN A 10 31.84 30.29 -12.28
CA ASN A 10 30.40 30.38 -12.03
C ASN A 10 29.75 28.99 -11.96
N ASN A 11 30.14 28.06 -12.83
CA ASN A 11 29.61 26.70 -12.77
C ASN A 11 30.03 25.99 -11.48
N LEU A 12 31.29 26.14 -11.04
CA LEU A 12 31.78 25.60 -9.77
C LEU A 12 31.05 26.17 -8.55
N LEU A 13 30.74 27.47 -8.55
CA LEU A 13 29.97 28.12 -7.48
C LEU A 13 28.51 27.63 -7.45
N ILE A 14 27.89 27.44 -8.61
CA ILE A 14 26.54 26.87 -8.72
C ILE A 14 26.53 25.43 -8.19
N GLN A 15 27.50 24.60 -8.60
CA GLN A 15 27.62 23.22 -8.12
C GLN A 15 27.79 23.15 -6.60
N ARG A 16 28.63 24.02 -6.03
CA ARG A 16 28.84 24.08 -4.58
C ARG A 16 27.57 24.49 -3.83
N ASN A 17 26.86 25.53 -4.29
CA ASN A 17 25.60 25.97 -3.67
C ASN A 17 24.52 24.88 -3.73
N ILE A 18 24.48 24.09 -4.82
CA ILE A 18 23.55 22.96 -4.94
C ILE A 18 23.90 21.87 -3.92
N VAL A 19 25.17 21.51 -3.78
CA VAL A 19 25.62 20.50 -2.80
C VAL A 19 25.33 20.96 -1.37
N ASP A 20 25.58 22.22 -1.05
CA ASP A 20 25.31 22.79 0.27
C ASP A 20 23.80 22.84 0.56
N ALA A 21 22.98 23.23 -0.41
CA ALA A 21 21.51 23.20 -0.29
C ALA A 21 20.95 21.77 -0.15
N LEU A 22 21.54 20.79 -0.84
CA LEU A 22 21.18 19.38 -0.70
C LEU A 22 21.61 18.81 0.66
N ALA A 23 22.79 19.21 1.16
CA ALA A 23 23.26 18.82 2.49
C ALA A 23 22.38 19.42 3.59
N GLU A 24 22.00 20.70 3.46
CA GLU A 24 21.09 21.37 4.40
C GLU A 24 19.67 20.78 4.35
N ALA A 25 19.15 20.46 3.15
CA ALA A 25 17.89 19.74 2.99
C ALA A 25 17.95 18.32 3.61
N GLY A 26 19.11 17.64 3.52
CA GLY A 26 19.35 16.36 4.18
C GLY A 26 19.33 16.46 5.71
N ILE A 27 19.99 17.48 6.26
CA ILE A 27 20.03 17.75 7.71
C ILE A 27 18.64 18.18 8.23
N LEU A 28 17.88 18.96 7.45
CA LEU A 28 16.51 19.33 7.79
C LEU A 28 15.53 18.14 7.68
N ALA A 29 15.77 17.22 6.75
CA ALA A 29 14.99 15.97 6.65
C ALA A 29 15.20 15.08 7.89
N GLU A 30 16.42 15.02 8.45
CA GLU A 30 16.71 14.31 9.71
C GLU A 30 16.01 14.92 10.94
N ARG A 31 15.68 16.22 10.91
CA ARG A 31 15.02 16.93 12.02
C ARG A 31 13.49 16.90 11.99
N ARG A 32 12.87 16.23 11.02
CA ARG A 32 11.41 15.98 11.09
C ARG A 32 11.15 14.95 12.18
N GLY A 33 10.81 15.43 13.38
CA GLY A 33 10.25 14.59 14.43
C GLY A 33 9.20 13.66 13.83
N ARG A 34 9.22 12.38 14.23
CA ARG A 34 8.32 11.35 13.71
C ARG A 34 6.87 11.87 13.77
N VAL A 35 6.29 12.19 12.62
CA VAL A 35 4.88 12.57 12.54
C VAL A 35 4.07 11.31 12.80
N TYR A 36 3.41 11.26 13.95
CA TYR A 36 2.49 10.18 14.30
C TYR A 36 1.20 10.38 13.50
N HIS A 37 0.95 9.50 12.53
CA HIS A 37 -0.35 9.43 11.88
C HIS A 37 -1.22 8.42 12.65
N PRO A 38 -2.37 8.83 13.21
CA PRO A 38 -3.27 7.88 13.85
C PRO A 38 -3.79 6.89 12.81
N PHE A 39 -3.97 5.63 13.23
CA PHE A 39 -4.65 4.64 12.40
C PHE A 39 -6.09 5.10 12.16
N ILE A 40 -6.48 5.19 10.89
CA ILE A 40 -7.85 5.42 10.45
C ILE A 40 -8.44 4.03 10.19
N ASN A 41 -9.59 3.71 10.77
CA ASN A 41 -10.31 2.48 10.45
C ASN A 41 -11.18 2.74 9.20
N PRO A 42 -10.78 2.26 8.01
CA PRO A 42 -11.46 2.59 6.76
C PRO A 42 -12.92 2.10 6.72
N LEU A 43 -13.25 1.04 7.47
CA LEU A 43 -14.61 0.51 7.55
C LEU A 43 -15.55 1.46 8.31
N GLU A 44 -15.04 2.23 9.27
CA GLU A 44 -15.81 3.18 10.08
C GLU A 44 -15.74 4.60 9.51
N ASP A 45 -14.53 5.04 9.16
CA ASP A 45 -14.22 6.45 8.92
C ASP A 45 -14.55 6.93 7.50
N TYR A 46 -14.71 6.02 6.54
CA TYR A 46 -15.06 6.37 5.15
C TYR A 46 -16.52 6.15 4.84
N SER A 47 -17.10 6.99 3.98
CA SER A 47 -18.41 6.68 3.39
C SER A 47 -18.32 5.47 2.45
N ASP A 48 -19.44 4.81 2.18
CA ASP A 48 -19.45 3.63 1.31
C ASP A 48 -18.93 3.92 -0.10
N SER A 49 -19.23 5.12 -0.63
CA SER A 49 -18.75 5.54 -1.96
C SER A 49 -17.25 5.79 -1.98
N GLN A 50 -16.70 6.41 -0.94
CA GLN A 50 -15.26 6.59 -0.77
C GLN A 50 -14.56 5.25 -0.60
N TYR A 51 -15.09 4.40 0.26
CA TYR A 51 -14.57 3.07 0.54
C TYR A 51 -14.50 2.23 -0.74
N LYS A 52 -15.61 2.11 -1.47
CA LYS A 52 -15.68 1.35 -2.72
C LYS A 52 -14.70 1.89 -3.77
N LYS A 53 -14.49 3.20 -3.84
CA LYS A 53 -13.49 3.80 -4.74
C LYS A 53 -12.06 3.43 -4.35
N LEU A 54 -11.76 3.33 -3.05
CA LEU A 54 -10.42 3.09 -2.53
C LEU A 54 -10.06 1.60 -2.43
N TYR A 55 -11.02 0.75 -2.10
CA TYR A 55 -10.81 -0.69 -1.82
C TYR A 55 -11.39 -1.60 -2.89
N ARG A 56 -12.16 -1.06 -3.86
CA ARG A 56 -12.84 -1.80 -4.95
C ARG A 56 -13.86 -2.85 -4.49
N LEU A 57 -14.07 -2.98 -3.18
CA LEU A 57 -15.10 -3.79 -2.54
C LEU A 57 -16.07 -2.92 -1.75
N THR A 58 -17.24 -3.48 -1.41
CA THR A 58 -18.14 -2.87 -0.42
C THR A 58 -17.68 -3.23 0.99
N LYS A 59 -18.11 -2.46 2.00
CA LYS A 59 -17.77 -2.76 3.40
C LYS A 59 -18.28 -4.14 3.84
N PRO A 60 -19.55 -4.55 3.55
CA PRO A 60 -20.04 -5.87 3.94
C PRO A 60 -19.22 -7.01 3.32
N LEU A 61 -18.89 -6.92 2.03
CA LEU A 61 -18.05 -7.93 1.37
C LEU A 61 -16.63 -7.95 1.95
N THR A 62 -16.12 -6.81 2.43
CA THR A 62 -14.82 -6.81 3.10
C THR A 62 -14.88 -7.49 4.46
N THR A 63 -15.95 -7.28 5.24
CA THR A 63 -16.15 -7.97 6.52
C THR A 63 -16.26 -9.48 6.32
N GLU A 64 -17.08 -9.92 5.35
CA GLU A 64 -17.19 -11.32 4.98
C GLU A 64 -15.84 -11.91 4.54
N LEU A 65 -15.08 -11.18 3.71
CA LEU A 65 -13.74 -11.61 3.31
C LEU A 65 -12.79 -11.75 4.51
N ILE A 66 -12.88 -10.88 5.51
CA ILE A 66 -12.07 -10.99 6.73
C ILE A 66 -12.41 -12.28 7.47
N GLU A 67 -13.69 -12.62 7.60
CA GLU A 67 -14.16 -13.85 8.26
C GLU A 67 -13.72 -15.10 7.49
N ILE A 68 -13.80 -15.09 6.16
CA ILE A 68 -13.32 -16.19 5.30
C ILE A 68 -11.82 -16.41 5.46
N LEU A 69 -11.03 -15.34 5.53
CA LEU A 69 -9.57 -15.42 5.60
C LEU A 69 -9.04 -15.68 7.02
N GLU A 70 -9.79 -15.33 8.06
CA GLU A 70 -9.36 -15.45 9.47
C GLU A 70 -8.78 -16.83 9.83
N PRO A 71 -9.39 -17.97 9.46
CA PRO A 71 -8.84 -19.30 9.74
C PRO A 71 -7.49 -19.59 9.05
N HIS A 72 -7.19 -18.89 7.96
CA HIS A 72 -6.00 -19.10 7.13
C HIS A 72 -4.88 -18.09 7.44
N LEU A 73 -5.12 -17.14 8.36
CA LEU A 73 -4.18 -16.09 8.72
C LEU A 73 -3.57 -16.33 10.11
N THR A 74 -2.34 -15.89 10.29
CA THR A 74 -1.63 -15.96 11.57
C THR A 74 -2.24 -14.97 12.55
N ALA A 75 -2.78 -15.50 13.65
CA ALA A 75 -3.33 -14.71 14.74
C ALA A 75 -2.28 -13.73 15.32
N PRO A 76 -2.68 -12.53 15.75
CA PRO A 76 -1.76 -11.57 16.36
C PRO A 76 -1.13 -12.14 17.64
N SER A 77 0.19 -12.27 17.67
CA SER A 77 0.91 -12.83 18.83
C SER A 77 1.13 -11.83 19.98
N ARG A 78 0.89 -10.53 19.73
CA ARG A 78 1.07 -9.44 20.70
C ARG A 78 0.11 -8.30 20.40
N ILE A 79 -0.20 -7.47 21.40
CA ILE A 79 -1.12 -6.33 21.28
C ILE A 79 -0.68 -5.35 20.17
N SER A 80 0.62 -5.18 19.96
CA SER A 80 1.17 -4.30 18.91
C SER A 80 1.24 -4.95 17.53
N ALA A 81 0.91 -6.24 17.39
CA ALA A 81 0.82 -6.88 16.09
C ALA A 81 -0.43 -6.41 15.33
N LEU A 82 -0.37 -6.46 14.01
CA LEU A 82 -1.51 -6.13 13.18
C LEU A 82 -2.64 -7.14 13.40
N SER A 83 -3.84 -6.65 13.65
CA SER A 83 -5.04 -7.47 13.61
C SER A 83 -5.27 -8.04 12.21
N ILE A 84 -6.02 -9.14 12.13
CA ILE A 84 -6.40 -9.79 10.88
C ILE A 84 -7.06 -8.78 9.93
N SER A 85 -8.04 -8.03 10.42
CA SER A 85 -8.71 -6.98 9.64
C SER A 85 -7.74 -5.95 9.07
N ARG A 86 -6.73 -5.52 9.87
CA ARG A 86 -5.72 -4.55 9.39
C ARG A 86 -4.81 -5.14 8.32
N LYS A 87 -4.44 -6.42 8.43
CA LYS A 87 -3.67 -7.11 7.38
C LYS A 87 -4.48 -7.14 6.08
N VAL A 88 -5.74 -7.58 6.14
CA VAL A 88 -6.63 -7.68 4.98
C VAL A 88 -6.86 -6.31 4.34
N LEU A 89 -7.20 -5.28 5.12
CA LEU A 89 -7.42 -3.92 4.61
C LEU A 89 -6.16 -3.34 3.96
N THR A 90 -4.99 -3.54 4.57
CA THR A 90 -3.70 -3.11 4.00
C THR A 90 -3.49 -3.77 2.63
N THR A 91 -3.69 -5.08 2.53
CA THR A 91 -3.49 -5.83 1.29
C THR A 91 -4.52 -5.44 0.22
N LEU A 92 -5.80 -5.31 0.58
CA LEU A 92 -6.84 -4.85 -0.35
C LEU A 92 -6.53 -3.46 -0.89
N ARG A 93 -6.06 -2.54 -0.03
CA ARG A 93 -5.69 -1.20 -0.47
C ARG A 93 -4.55 -1.25 -1.51
N PHE A 94 -3.55 -2.09 -1.26
CA PHE A 94 -2.42 -2.29 -2.17
C PHE A 94 -2.87 -2.84 -3.52
N LEU A 95 -3.67 -3.92 -3.52
CA LEU A 95 -4.19 -4.55 -4.74
C LEU A 95 -5.08 -3.58 -5.53
N ALA A 96 -5.95 -2.83 -4.85
CA ALA A 96 -6.86 -1.85 -5.46
C ALA A 96 -6.13 -0.65 -6.08
N ALA A 97 -5.02 -0.22 -5.47
CA ALA A 97 -4.20 0.89 -5.96
C ALA A 97 -3.24 0.49 -7.09
N GLY A 98 -2.93 -0.81 -7.21
CA GLY A 98 -2.12 -1.37 -8.29
C GLY A 98 -0.69 -0.80 -8.39
N SER A 99 -0.15 -0.22 -7.32
CA SER A 99 1.10 0.55 -7.38
C SER A 99 2.02 0.32 -6.18
N TYR A 100 3.21 -0.23 -6.48
CA TYR A 100 4.31 -0.35 -5.51
C TYR A 100 4.89 1.00 -5.05
N GLN A 101 4.75 2.06 -5.86
CA GLN A 101 5.36 3.37 -5.57
C GLN A 101 4.46 4.29 -4.74
N TRP A 102 3.13 4.18 -4.86
CA TRP A 102 2.19 5.11 -4.23
C TRP A 102 1.96 4.78 -2.75
N ASP A 103 1.93 3.50 -2.38
CA ASP A 103 1.80 3.05 -0.99
C ASP A 103 3.07 3.27 -0.16
N VAL A 104 4.27 3.25 -0.79
CA VAL A 104 5.53 3.59 -0.11
C VAL A 104 5.57 5.06 0.30
N VAL A 105 5.02 5.95 -0.53
CA VAL A 105 4.98 7.41 -0.29
C VAL A 105 3.83 7.84 0.63
N LYS A 106 2.76 7.05 0.75
CA LYS A 106 1.57 7.35 1.59
C LYS A 106 1.18 6.22 2.56
N ASN A 107 2.16 5.66 3.27
CA ASN A 107 1.94 4.87 4.51
C ASN A 107 1.16 5.63 5.63
N ILE A 108 0.71 6.86 5.35
CA ILE A 108 -0.09 7.74 6.19
C ILE A 108 -1.41 7.10 6.64
N ASN A 109 -2.03 6.23 5.83
CA ASN A 109 -3.36 5.69 6.17
C ASN A 109 -3.32 4.52 7.17
N HIS A 110 -2.20 3.78 7.27
CA HIS A 110 -2.15 2.53 8.05
C HIS A 110 -1.17 2.57 9.23
N ALA A 111 -0.33 3.60 9.32
CA ALA A 111 0.64 3.80 10.41
C ALA A 111 1.49 2.55 10.72
N ILE A 112 1.93 1.84 9.68
CA ILE A 112 2.66 0.58 9.78
C ILE A 112 3.99 0.64 9.02
N SER A 113 4.93 -0.23 9.40
CA SER A 113 6.21 -0.32 8.70
C SER A 113 6.05 -1.02 7.35
N GLN A 114 6.93 -0.68 6.40
CA GLN A 114 6.95 -1.29 5.07
C GLN A 114 7.15 -2.82 5.14
N THR A 115 7.92 -3.32 6.13
CA THR A 115 8.04 -4.76 6.39
C THR A 115 6.71 -5.39 6.82
N ALA A 116 5.93 -4.71 7.66
CA ALA A 116 4.63 -5.21 8.08
C ALA A 116 3.62 -5.22 6.92
N VAL A 117 3.64 -4.20 6.06
CA VAL A 117 2.88 -4.17 4.80
C VAL A 117 3.23 -5.39 3.93
N SER A 118 4.51 -5.58 3.63
CA SER A 118 4.98 -6.70 2.80
C SER A 118 4.56 -8.05 3.36
N LYS A 119 4.75 -8.30 4.67
CA LYS A 119 4.31 -9.54 5.31
C LYS A 119 2.79 -9.75 5.20
N SER A 120 2.01 -8.69 5.40
CA SER A 120 0.55 -8.76 5.32
C SER A 120 0.08 -9.09 3.91
N ILE A 121 0.74 -8.53 2.89
CA ILE A 121 0.44 -8.83 1.48
C ILE A 121 0.68 -10.31 1.19
N HIS A 122 1.86 -10.84 1.53
CA HIS A 122 2.17 -12.25 1.28
C HIS A 122 1.17 -13.16 2.00
N GLU A 123 0.96 -12.93 3.30
CA GLU A 123 0.08 -13.77 4.13
C GLU A 123 -1.37 -13.78 3.62
N VAL A 124 -1.91 -12.61 3.26
CA VAL A 124 -3.28 -12.48 2.74
C VAL A 124 -3.40 -13.03 1.33
N VAL A 125 -2.41 -12.80 0.46
CA VAL A 125 -2.43 -13.35 -0.91
C VAL A 125 -2.31 -14.87 -0.88
N ASP A 126 -1.46 -15.44 -0.02
CA ASP A 126 -1.35 -16.89 0.15
C ASP A 126 -2.67 -17.48 0.64
N ALA A 127 -3.34 -16.83 1.61
CA ALA A 127 -4.66 -17.24 2.08
C ALA A 127 -5.74 -17.15 0.99
N LEU A 128 -5.75 -16.09 0.18
CA LEU A 128 -6.66 -15.94 -0.97
C LEU A 128 -6.46 -17.04 -2.02
N ASN A 129 -5.24 -17.56 -2.17
CA ASN A 129 -4.91 -18.64 -3.08
C ASN A 129 -5.09 -20.03 -2.46
N HIS A 130 -5.59 -20.13 -1.21
CA HIS A 130 -5.91 -21.43 -0.62
C HIS A 130 -6.95 -22.15 -1.48
N PRO A 131 -6.78 -23.44 -1.83
CA PRO A 131 -7.66 -24.13 -2.78
C PRO A 131 -9.15 -24.07 -2.42
N GLU A 132 -9.49 -24.10 -1.13
CA GLU A 132 -10.87 -24.01 -0.66
C GLU A 132 -11.51 -22.65 -0.96
N ILE A 133 -10.73 -21.57 -0.90
CA ILE A 133 -11.20 -20.21 -1.18
C ILE A 133 -11.16 -19.95 -2.68
N LEU A 134 -10.01 -20.21 -3.32
CA LEU A 134 -9.81 -19.88 -4.73
C LEU A 134 -10.83 -20.59 -5.63
N ASN A 135 -11.08 -21.88 -5.38
CA ASN A 135 -12.01 -22.65 -6.20
C ASN A 135 -13.48 -22.26 -5.99
N GLU A 136 -13.83 -21.62 -4.88
CA GLU A 136 -15.18 -21.13 -4.61
C GLU A 136 -15.48 -19.83 -5.37
N TYR A 137 -14.50 -18.91 -5.43
CA TYR A 137 -14.73 -17.56 -5.98
C TYR A 137 -14.17 -17.35 -7.40
N VAL A 138 -13.22 -18.17 -7.85
CA VAL A 138 -12.56 -18.01 -9.15
C VAL A 138 -12.89 -19.19 -10.07
N HIS A 139 -13.81 -18.96 -11.00
CA HIS A 139 -14.15 -19.90 -12.06
C HIS A 139 -13.73 -19.35 -13.42
N LEU A 140 -12.86 -20.09 -14.11
CA LEU A 140 -12.55 -19.81 -15.51
C LEU A 140 -13.51 -20.62 -16.41
N PRO A 141 -14.04 -20.01 -17.48
CA PRO A 141 -14.92 -20.70 -18.40
C PRO A 141 -14.18 -21.87 -19.04
N ARG A 142 -14.79 -23.06 -18.99
CA ARG A 142 -14.21 -24.32 -19.48
C ARG A 142 -14.62 -24.65 -20.90
N ASN A 143 -15.61 -23.95 -21.42
CA ASN A 143 -16.15 -24.15 -22.77
C ASN A 143 -16.70 -22.84 -23.35
N MET A 144 -17.02 -22.88 -24.65
CA MET A 144 -17.54 -21.72 -25.38
C MET A 144 -18.90 -21.23 -24.89
N GLU A 145 -19.71 -22.09 -24.29
CA GLU A 145 -21.03 -21.72 -23.76
C GLU A 145 -20.89 -20.92 -22.46
N GLU A 146 -20.05 -21.38 -21.52
CA GLU A 146 -19.73 -20.63 -20.29
C GLU A 146 -19.10 -19.26 -20.61
N LEU A 147 -18.24 -19.19 -21.63
CA LEU A 147 -17.64 -17.94 -22.05
C LEU A 147 -18.67 -16.96 -22.66
N ARG A 148 -19.70 -17.47 -23.35
CA ARG A 148 -20.80 -16.65 -23.87
C ARG A 148 -21.63 -16.04 -22.75
N LEU A 149 -21.97 -16.82 -21.73
CA LEU A 149 -22.76 -16.36 -20.56
C LEU A 149 -22.08 -15.22 -19.78
N LEU A 150 -20.76 -15.12 -19.81
CA LEU A 150 -20.01 -14.07 -19.11
C LEU A 150 -19.92 -12.75 -19.91
N ARG A 151 -20.24 -12.77 -21.21
CA ARG A 151 -20.08 -11.61 -22.11
C ARG A 151 -21.37 -10.80 -22.26
N ASP A 152 -22.51 -11.40 -21.98
CA ASP A 152 -23.84 -10.78 -22.03
C ASP A 152 -24.18 -10.08 -20.71
#